data_AF-W2MLC1-F1
#
_entry.id   AF-W2MLC1-F1
#
_cell.length_a   1.000
_cell.length_b   1.000
_cell.length_c   1.000
_cell.angle_alpha   90.00
_cell.angle_beta   90.00
_cell.angle_gamma   90.00
#
_symmetry.space_group_name_H-M   'P 1'
#
loop_
_entity.id
_entity.type
_entity.pdbx_description
1 polymer ?
#
loop_
_entity_poly.entity_id
_entity_poly.type
_entity_poly.pdbx_seq_one_letter_code
_entity_poly.pdbx_strand_id
1 'polypeptide(L)' 'MAKCLDHFKRANEHWRFVRIVIVDKDIREVKVIRKKLPEARVLYATFT' A
#
# COMPACT_ATOMS: atom_id res chain seq x y z
N MET A 1 5.21 10.46 -6.39
CA MET A 1 4.19 9.39 -6.47
C MET A 1 4.74 8.07 -7.01
N ALA A 2 5.41 8.04 -8.17
CA ALA A 2 5.90 6.79 -8.79
C ALA A 2 6.93 6.05 -7.91
N LYS A 3 7.92 6.76 -7.35
CA LYS A 3 9.00 6.17 -6.53
C LYS A 3 8.53 5.42 -5.27
N CYS A 4 7.44 5.85 -4.62
CA CYS A 4 6.92 5.16 -3.44
C CYS A 4 6.37 3.77 -3.81
N LEU A 5 5.63 3.70 -4.91
CA LEU A 5 5.05 2.44 -5.39
C LEU A 5 6.08 1.43 -5.85
N ASP A 6 7.20 1.89 -6.41
CA ASP A 6 8.26 1.01 -6.86
C ASP A 6 8.88 0.22 -5.70
N HIS A 7 8.99 0.85 -4.52
CA HIS A 7 9.43 0.15 -3.32
C HIS A 7 8.44 -0.95 -2.91
N PHE A 8 7.15 -0.63 -2.86
CA PHE A 8 6.11 -1.59 -2.52
C PHE A 8 6.03 -2.77 -3.50
N LYS A 9 6.13 -2.49 -4.80
CA LYS A 9 6.12 -3.52 -5.85
C LYS A 9 7.36 -4.41 -5.80
N ARG A 10 8.54 -3.83 -5.57
CA ARG A 10 9.78 -4.60 -5.42
C ARG A 10 9.75 -5.52 -4.20
N ALA A 11 9.12 -5.08 -3.11
CA ALA A 11 8.96 -5.89 -1.91
C ALA A 11 7.90 -7.00 -2.06
N ASN A 12 7.07 -6.95 -3.10
CA ASN A 12 5.95 -7.87 -3.30
C ASN A 12 5.88 -8.28 -4.78
N GLU A 13 6.69 -9.25 -5.20
CA GLU A 13 6.75 -9.75 -6.59
C GLU A 13 5.37 -10.11 -7.16
N HIS A 14 4.47 -10.60 -6.31
CA HIS A 14 3.10 -10.92 -6.65
C HIS A 14 2.12 -9.79 -6.32
N TRP A 15 2.43 -8.56 -6.75
CA TRP A 15 1.63 -7.35 -6.49
C TRP A 15 0.12 -7.50 -6.80
N ARG A 16 -0.23 -8.29 -7.83
CA ARG A 16 -1.63 -8.58 -8.21
C ARG A 16 -2.41 -9.37 -7.15
N PHE A 17 -1.73 -10.15 -6.31
CA PHE A 17 -2.36 -10.99 -5.29
C PHE A 17 -2.41 -10.31 -3.91
N VAL A 18 -1.92 -9.08 -3.79
CA VAL A 18 -1.98 -8.33 -2.53
C VAL A 18 -3.43 -8.05 -2.16
N ARG A 19 -3.87 -8.55 -1.01
CA ARG A 19 -5.24 -8.35 -0.48
C ARG A 19 -5.30 -7.44 0.74
N ILE A 20 -4.19 -7.27 1.45
CA ILE A 20 -4.11 -6.43 2.65
C ILE A 20 -2.83 -5.61 2.53
N VAL A 21 -2.94 -4.31 2.79
CA VAL A 21 -1.80 -3.40 2.90
C VAL A 21 -1.89 -2.68 4.24
N ILE A 22 -0.85 -2.81 5.06
CA ILE A 22 -0.72 -2.09 6.33
C ILE A 22 0.20 -0.92 6.07
N VAL A 23 -0.26 0.29 6.37
CA VAL A 23 0.50 1.52 6.17
C VAL A 23 0.55 2.34 7.44
N ASP A 24 1.59 3.16 7.58
CA ASP A 24 1.57 4.23 8.58
C ASP A 24 0.44 5.24 8.25
N LYS A 25 0.04 6.07 9.22
CA LYS A 25 -1.06 7.04 9.10
C LYS A 25 -0.82 8.17 8.08
N ASP A 26 0.17 8.09 7.19
CA ASP A 26 0.34 9.06 6.10
C ASP A 26 -0.82 8.94 5.09
N ILE A 27 -1.70 9.95 5.13
CA ILE A 27 -2.89 10.09 4.29
C ILE A 27 -2.55 10.05 2.79
N ARG A 28 -1.33 10.46 2.39
CA ARG A 28 -0.91 10.49 0.98
C ARG A 28 -0.65 9.08 0.44
N GLU A 29 -0.04 8.23 1.25
CA GLU A 29 0.26 6.84 0.87
C GLU A 29 -1.02 6.02 0.70
N VAL A 30 -1.97 6.20 1.61
CA VAL A 30 -3.30 5.58 1.55
C VAL A 30 -4.03 5.92 0.26
N LYS A 31 -4.05 7.20 -0.13
CA LYS A 31 -4.72 7.63 -1.39
C LYS A 31 -4.10 6.96 -2.61
N VAL A 32 -2.78 6.82 -2.62
CA VAL A 32 -2.04 6.20 -3.71
C VAL A 32 -2.31 4.70 -3.78
N ILE A 33 -2.30 4.00 -2.64
CA ILE A 33 -2.56 2.57 -2.56
C ILE A 33 -4.01 2.26 -2.94
N ARG A 34 -4.99 3.00 -2.41
CA ARG A 34 -6.42 2.81 -2.77
C ARG A 34 -6.68 2.97 -4.27
N LYS A 35 -5.97 3.89 -4.94
CA LYS A 35 -6.08 4.07 -6.39
C LYS A 35 -5.44 2.93 -7.19
N LYS A 36 -4.40 2.27 -6.66
CA LYS A 36 -3.59 1.28 -7.38
C LYS A 36 -3.93 -0.17 -7.04
N LEU A 37 -4.48 -0.40 -5.86
CA LEU A 37 -4.95 -1.69 -5.36
C LEU A 37 -6.38 -1.52 -4.84
N PRO A 38 -7.36 -1.27 -5.73
CA PRO A 38 -8.75 -1.08 -5.31
C PRO A 38 -9.34 -2.33 -4.62
N GLU A 39 -8.79 -3.51 -4.92
CA GLU A 39 -9.22 -4.77 -4.29
C GLU A 39 -8.53 -5.08 -2.95
N ALA A 40 -7.51 -4.30 -2.57
CA ALA A 40 -6.82 -4.51 -1.31
C ALA A 40 -7.48 -3.71 -0.17
N ARG A 41 -7.57 -4.33 1.01
CA ARG A 41 -7.95 -3.64 2.25
C ARG A 41 -6.74 -2.89 2.80
N VAL A 42 -6.89 -1.59 3.01
CA VAL A 42 -5.86 -0.75 3.62
C VAL A 42 -6.13 -0.63 5.12
N LEU A 43 -5.17 -1.06 5.93
CA LEU A 43 -5.17 -0.97 7.39
C LEU A 43 -4.11 0.03 7.85
N TYR A 44 -4.37 0.68 8.97
CA TYR A 44 -3.41 1.58 9.60
C TYR A 44 -2.58 0.82 10.63
N ALA A 45 -1.26 0.95 10.53
CA ALA A 45 -0.36 0.51 11.58
C ALA A 45 -0.69 1.26 12.87
N THR A 46 -0.77 0.52 13.96
CA THR A 46 -0.86 1.10 15.31
C THR A 46 0.49 0.83 15.94
N PHE A 47 1.36 1.83 15.96
CA PHE A 47 2.60 1.77 16.71
C PHE A 47 2.29 2.27 18.13
N THR A 48 2.36 1.35 19.10
CA THR A 48 2.37 1.62 20.54
C THR A 48 3.79 1.64 21.06
#